data_AF-Q46KD0-F1
#
_entry.id   AF-Q46KD0-F1
#
_cell.length_a   1.000
_cell.length_b   1.000
_cell.length_c   1.000
_cell.angle_alpha   90.00
_cell.angle_beta   90.00
_cell.angle_gamma   90.00
#
_symmetry.space_group_name_H-M   'P 1'
#
loop_
_entity.id
_entity.type
_entity.pdbx_description
1 polymer ?
#
loop_
_entity_poly.entity_id
_entity_poly.type
_entity_poly.pdbx_seq_one_letter_code
_entity_poly.pdbx_strand_id
1 'polypeptide(L)'
;MGRGPTDKRAFEFFLIEKGVSSKDIGWILSKLDSQEYVLDDCHYMARISSKESEIKAKEIFINRYFVLNVRGVISENNPNDLFQECIDKKKMWVLLEKNFGATCIKLPDASVDVDTYLFVCGPNKKCREVTNAQSSIFFSPNEIKEPKKPNPLEMSSLRLAG
;
A
#
# COMPACT_ATOMS: atom_id res chain seq x y z
N MET A 1 36.65 -13.32 10.18
CA MET A 1 35.48 -14.19 9.94
C MET A 1 34.49 -13.40 9.11
N GLY A 2 34.35 -13.75 7.82
CA GLY A 2 33.55 -12.98 6.87
C GLY A 2 32.05 -13.16 7.13
N ARG A 3 31.31 -12.05 7.21
CA ARG A 3 29.85 -12.07 7.12
C ARG A 3 29.48 -12.15 5.64
N GLY A 4 28.85 -13.26 5.25
CA GLY A 4 28.29 -13.46 3.91
C GLY A 4 27.05 -12.59 3.65
N PRO A 5 26.56 -12.53 2.40
CA PRO A 5 25.46 -11.66 1.98
C PRO A 5 24.11 -12.33 2.27
N THR A 6 23.51 -12.12 3.44
CA THR A 6 22.27 -12.85 3.80
C THR A 6 21.01 -12.06 4.07
N ASP A 7 21.00 -10.73 4.24
CA ASP A 7 19.74 -10.09 4.68
C ASP A 7 19.00 -9.25 3.63
N LYS A 8 19.67 -8.74 2.57
CA LYS A 8 19.00 -8.06 1.45
C LYS A 8 17.93 -8.91 0.74
N ARG A 9 17.97 -10.23 0.88
CA ARG A 9 17.07 -11.17 0.19
C ARG A 9 15.70 -11.31 0.84
N ALA A 10 15.52 -10.95 2.12
CA ALA A 10 14.25 -11.19 2.82
C ALA A 10 13.14 -10.28 2.26
N PHE A 11 13.36 -8.97 2.24
CA PHE A 11 12.37 -8.02 1.71
C PHE A 11 12.16 -8.17 0.21
N GLU A 12 13.24 -8.40 -0.55
CA GLU A 12 13.17 -8.75 -1.97
C GLU A 12 12.25 -9.95 -2.22
N PHE A 13 12.42 -11.03 -1.44
CA PHE A 13 11.58 -12.22 -1.55
C PHE A 13 10.10 -11.90 -1.27
N PHE A 14 9.81 -11.11 -0.24
CA PHE A 14 8.44 -10.65 0.03
C PHE A 14 7.83 -9.85 -1.13
N LEU A 15 8.62 -8.99 -1.79
CA LEU A 15 8.14 -8.24 -2.97
C LEU A 15 7.83 -9.18 -4.14
N ILE A 16 8.64 -10.22 -4.35
CA ILE A 16 8.39 -11.25 -5.37
C ILE A 16 7.08 -11.99 -5.07
N GLU A 17 6.84 -12.41 -3.82
CA GLU A 17 5.59 -13.06 -3.42
C GLU A 17 4.36 -12.17 -3.62
N LYS A 18 4.52 -10.84 -3.53
CA LYS A 18 3.46 -9.86 -3.84
C LYS A 18 3.34 -9.53 -5.34
N GLY A 19 4.05 -10.26 -6.21
CA GLY A 19 3.96 -10.11 -7.66
C GLY A 19 4.61 -8.84 -8.21
N VAL A 20 5.60 -8.29 -7.50
CA VAL A 20 6.41 -7.17 -7.99
C VAL A 20 7.46 -7.71 -8.97
N SER A 21 7.62 -7.06 -10.12
CA SER A 21 8.57 -7.52 -11.14
C SER A 21 10.02 -7.31 -10.68
N SER A 22 10.95 -8.17 -11.12
CA SER A 22 12.37 -8.03 -10.76
C SER A 22 12.98 -6.67 -11.15
N LYS A 23 12.51 -6.08 -12.25
CA LYS A 23 12.91 -4.74 -12.68
C LYS A 23 12.48 -3.68 -11.65
N ASP A 24 11.24 -3.76 -11.19
CA ASP A 24 10.69 -2.82 -10.21
C ASP A 24 11.33 -3.02 -8.84
N ILE A 25 11.63 -4.26 -8.45
CA ILE A 25 12.34 -4.58 -7.21
C ILE A 25 13.67 -3.84 -7.13
N GLY A 26 14.50 -3.93 -8.18
CA GLY A 26 15.79 -3.21 -8.21
C GLY A 26 15.61 -1.70 -8.01
N TRP A 27 14.58 -1.12 -8.61
CA TRP A 27 14.22 0.29 -8.42
C TRP A 27 13.78 0.61 -6.99
N ILE A 28 12.89 -0.21 -6.42
CA ILE A 28 12.36 -0.06 -5.05
C ILE A 28 13.51 -0.12 -4.04
N LEU A 29 14.36 -1.15 -4.12
CA LEU A 29 15.48 -1.33 -3.20
C LEU A 29 16.47 -0.16 -3.31
N SER A 30 16.76 0.32 -4.51
CA SER A 30 17.62 1.50 -4.71
C SER A 30 17.01 2.76 -4.09
N LYS A 31 15.68 2.95 -4.21
CA LYS A 31 14.99 4.09 -3.58
C LYS A 31 15.02 4.02 -2.07
N LEU A 32 14.75 2.84 -1.49
CA LEU A 32 14.80 2.63 -0.05
C LEU A 32 16.21 2.83 0.51
N ASP A 33 17.24 2.31 -0.17
CA ASP A 33 18.64 2.49 0.18
C ASP A 33 19.05 3.98 0.15
N SER A 34 18.61 4.73 -0.88
CA SER A 34 18.86 6.19 -0.98
C SER A 34 18.20 7.01 0.12
N GLN A 35 17.17 6.45 0.77
CA GLN A 35 16.47 7.06 1.91
C GLN A 35 16.96 6.47 3.25
N GLU A 36 18.03 5.66 3.22
CA GLU A 36 18.66 5.02 4.36
C GLU A 36 17.67 4.14 5.16
N TYR A 37 16.82 3.38 4.46
CA TYR A 37 15.94 2.39 5.10
C TYR A 37 16.72 1.15 5.52
N VAL A 38 16.34 0.60 6.67
CA VAL A 38 16.79 -0.74 7.10
C VAL A 38 15.93 -1.76 6.39
N LEU A 39 16.44 -2.37 5.32
CA LEU A 39 15.67 -3.26 4.45
C LEU A 39 15.13 -4.50 5.18
N ASP A 40 15.85 -4.98 6.19
CA ASP A 40 15.48 -6.16 6.97
C ASP A 40 14.22 -5.94 7.82
N ASP A 41 13.97 -4.66 8.16
CA ASP A 41 12.82 -4.21 8.95
C ASP A 41 11.78 -3.45 8.07
N CYS A 42 11.87 -3.60 6.74
CA CYS A 42 10.88 -3.04 5.82
C CYS A 42 9.68 -3.97 5.63
N HIS A 43 8.49 -3.37 5.52
CA HIS A 43 7.23 -4.06 5.35
C HIS A 43 6.47 -3.53 4.14
N TYR A 44 6.00 -4.44 3.30
CA TYR A 44 5.08 -4.12 2.22
C TYR A 44 3.71 -3.82 2.82
N MET A 45 3.10 -2.69 2.42
CA MET A 45 1.75 -2.31 2.86
C MET A 45 0.74 -2.51 1.74
N ALA A 46 0.99 -1.93 0.57
CA ALA A 46 0.04 -1.96 -0.55
C ALA A 46 0.71 -1.62 -1.89
N ARG A 47 -0.02 -1.95 -2.97
CA ARG A 47 0.27 -1.51 -4.34
C ARG A 47 -1.02 -0.91 -4.89
N ILE A 48 -0.96 0.36 -5.30
CA ILE A 48 -2.13 1.13 -5.75
C ILE A 48 -1.81 1.77 -7.09
N SER A 49 -2.70 1.58 -8.05
CA SER A 49 -2.65 2.25 -9.34
C SER A 49 -3.55 3.49 -9.31
N SER A 50 -3.05 4.62 -9.79
CA SER A 50 -3.75 5.91 -9.83
C SER A 50 -3.44 6.60 -11.17
N LYS A 51 -4.47 7.19 -11.79
CA LYS A 51 -4.35 7.95 -13.04
C LYS A 51 -4.03 9.43 -12.83
N GLU A 52 -4.16 9.91 -11.59
CA GLU A 52 -4.13 11.34 -11.31
C GLU A 52 -2.79 11.80 -10.75
N SER A 53 -2.43 11.29 -9.56
CA SER A 53 -1.24 11.72 -8.85
C SER A 53 -0.89 10.78 -7.69
N GLU A 54 0.31 10.98 -7.15
CA GLU A 54 0.76 10.35 -5.89
C GLU A 54 -0.12 10.76 -4.70
N ILE A 55 -0.58 12.02 -4.66
CA ILE A 55 -1.48 12.52 -3.62
C ILE A 55 -2.75 11.68 -3.62
N LYS A 56 -3.34 11.47 -4.80
CA LYS A 56 -4.54 10.64 -4.92
C LYS A 56 -4.29 9.19 -4.54
N ALA A 57 -3.14 8.62 -4.90
CA ALA A 57 -2.78 7.26 -4.47
C ALA A 57 -2.70 7.15 -2.94
N LYS A 58 -2.13 8.15 -2.25
CA LYS A 58 -2.09 8.22 -0.77
C LYS A 58 -3.47 8.33 -0.15
N GLU A 59 -4.38 9.11 -0.75
CA GLU A 59 -5.77 9.18 -0.30
C GLU A 59 -6.49 7.83 -0.45
N ILE A 60 -6.33 7.16 -1.59
CA ILE A 60 -6.89 5.82 -1.82
C ILE A 60 -6.34 4.83 -0.79
N PHE A 61 -5.04 4.89 -0.49
CA PHE A 61 -4.42 4.07 0.54
C PHE A 61 -5.09 4.30 1.91
N ILE A 62 -5.20 5.56 2.33
CA ILE A 62 -5.79 5.90 3.63
C ILE A 62 -7.24 5.41 3.71
N ASN A 63 -8.05 5.71 2.71
CA ASN A 63 -9.47 5.32 2.69
C ASN A 63 -9.67 3.81 2.69
N ARG A 64 -8.76 3.05 2.04
CA ARG A 64 -8.87 1.59 1.94
C ARG A 64 -8.41 0.88 3.22
N TYR A 65 -7.36 1.37 3.86
CA TYR A 65 -6.69 0.63 4.94
C TYR A 65 -6.95 1.21 6.34
N PHE A 66 -7.46 2.44 6.44
CA PHE A 66 -7.85 3.05 7.69
C PHE A 66 -9.33 3.37 7.62
N VAL A 67 -10.14 2.66 8.42
CA VAL A 67 -11.58 2.86 8.46
C VAL A 67 -11.94 3.37 9.84
N LEU A 68 -12.68 4.48 9.89
CA LEU A 68 -13.31 4.93 11.12
C LEU A 68 -14.53 4.07 11.39
N ASN A 69 -14.52 3.40 12.55
CA ASN A 69 -15.66 2.65 13.03
C ASN A 69 -16.31 3.42 14.19
N VAL A 70 -17.44 4.07 13.92
CA VAL A 70 -18.23 4.72 14.98
C VAL A 70 -18.95 3.65 15.79
N ARG A 71 -18.62 3.55 17.09
CA ARG A 71 -19.30 2.61 18.00
C ARG A 71 -20.70 3.12 18.35
N GLY A 72 -21.66 2.20 18.45
CA GLY A 72 -23.00 2.49 19.00
C GLY A 72 -24.02 3.06 18.02
N VAL A 73 -23.69 3.18 16.73
CA VAL A 73 -24.63 3.61 15.70
C VAL A 73 -25.13 2.39 14.92
N ILE A 74 -26.32 1.90 15.28
CA ILE A 74 -27.06 0.88 14.52
C ILE A 74 -27.92 1.65 13.52
N SER A 75 -27.32 2.08 12.41
CA SER A 75 -28.00 2.83 11.36
C SER A 75 -27.84 2.10 10.04
N GLU A 76 -28.95 1.93 9.31
CA GLU A 76 -28.95 1.41 7.93
C GLU A 76 -28.15 2.32 6.98
N ASN A 77 -28.05 3.61 7.32
CA ASN A 77 -27.15 4.56 6.66
C ASN A 77 -25.81 4.52 7.40
N ASN A 78 -24.82 3.83 6.85
CA ASN A 78 -23.46 3.73 7.40
C ASN A 78 -22.79 5.12 7.44
N PRO A 79 -22.75 5.84 8.58
CA PRO A 79 -22.23 7.21 8.61
C PRO A 79 -20.69 7.25 8.53
N ASN A 80 -20.03 6.08 8.57
CA ASN A 80 -18.58 5.97 8.54
C ASN A 80 -17.98 6.59 7.27
N ASP A 81 -18.68 6.49 6.14
CA ASP A 81 -18.22 7.08 4.86
C ASP A 81 -18.19 8.62 4.93
N LEU A 82 -19.23 9.21 5.53
CA LEU A 82 -19.33 10.66 5.76
C LEU A 82 -18.22 11.15 6.69
N PHE A 83 -18.00 10.44 7.80
CA PHE A 83 -16.93 10.81 8.73
C PHE A 83 -15.54 10.58 8.15
N GLN A 84 -15.38 9.62 7.23
CA GLN A 84 -14.11 9.42 6.55
C GLN A 84 -13.71 10.65 5.72
N GLU A 85 -14.67 11.31 5.07
CA GLU A 85 -14.36 12.53 4.32
C GLU A 85 -13.91 13.70 5.21
N CYS A 86 -14.21 13.65 6.52
CA CYS A 86 -13.74 14.66 7.48
C CYS A 86 -12.27 14.45 7.91
N ILE A 87 -11.63 13.33 7.58
CA ILE A 87 -10.23 13.10 7.97
C ILE A 87 -9.30 13.95 7.10
N ASP A 88 -8.39 14.69 7.76
CA ASP A 88 -7.24 15.30 7.08
C ASP A 88 -6.23 14.21 6.67
N LYS A 89 -6.45 13.68 5.46
CA LYS A 89 -5.65 12.62 4.85
C LYS A 89 -4.18 13.03 4.69
N LYS A 90 -3.91 14.33 4.45
CA LYS A 90 -2.54 14.85 4.34
C LYS A 90 -1.81 14.80 5.67
N LYS A 91 -2.45 15.27 6.74
CA LYS A 91 -1.88 15.22 8.10
C LYS A 91 -1.72 13.77 8.56
N MET A 92 -2.66 12.89 8.24
CA MET A 92 -2.56 11.47 8.52
C MET A 92 -1.34 10.84 7.85
N TRP A 93 -1.11 11.13 6.57
CA TRP A 93 0.08 10.64 5.87
C TRP A 93 1.39 11.12 6.52
N VAL A 94 1.49 12.41 6.89
CA VAL A 94 2.66 12.95 7.60
C VAL A 94 2.92 12.21 8.92
N LEU A 95 1.86 11.83 9.64
CA LEU A 95 2.00 11.03 10.86
C LEU A 95 2.46 9.60 10.55
N LEU A 96 2.04 9.00 9.44
CA LEU A 96 2.54 7.69 9.01
C LEU A 96 4.02 7.73 8.66
N GLU A 97 4.48 8.75 7.93
CA GLU A 97 5.90 8.96 7.62
C GLU A 97 6.74 9.12 8.88
N LYS A 98 6.27 9.92 9.84
CA LYS A 98 7.02 10.25 11.06
C LYS A 98 7.12 9.09 12.05
N ASN A 99 6.02 8.35 12.25
CA ASN A 99 5.92 7.36 13.34
C ASN A 99 6.17 5.92 12.87
N PHE A 100 5.92 5.61 11.58
CA PHE A 100 6.08 4.26 11.03
C PHE A 100 7.11 4.21 9.89
N GLY A 101 7.70 5.35 9.51
CA GLY A 101 8.57 5.41 8.35
C GLY A 101 7.84 5.00 7.07
N ALA A 102 6.56 5.35 6.94
CA ALA A 102 5.82 5.07 5.72
C ALA A 102 6.40 5.86 4.53
N THR A 103 6.39 5.25 3.35
CA THR A 103 6.79 5.87 2.09
C THR A 103 5.91 5.39 0.94
N CYS A 104 5.81 6.23 -0.08
CA CYS A 104 5.09 5.97 -1.31
C CYS A 104 6.09 6.07 -2.47
N ILE A 105 6.32 4.98 -3.18
CA ILE A 105 7.30 4.88 -4.24
C ILE A 105 6.56 4.70 -5.56
N LYS A 106 6.67 5.67 -6.47
CA LYS A 106 6.22 5.51 -7.85
C LYS A 106 7.10 4.46 -8.55
N LEU A 107 6.47 3.42 -9.08
CA LEU A 107 7.14 2.38 -9.86
C LEU A 107 7.39 2.85 -11.29
N PRO A 108 8.47 2.38 -11.94
CA PRO A 108 8.75 2.67 -13.34
C PRO A 108 7.85 1.81 -14.23
N ASP A 109 6.55 2.14 -14.25
CA ASP A 109 5.56 1.44 -15.07
C ASP A 109 5.83 1.61 -16.56
N ALA A 110 5.50 0.58 -17.34
CA ALA A 110 5.45 0.65 -18.80
C ALA A 110 4.11 1.20 -19.34
N SER A 111 3.13 1.40 -18.45
CA SER A 111 1.79 1.88 -18.80
C SER A 111 1.80 3.39 -19.01
N VAL A 112 1.30 3.84 -20.15
CA VAL A 112 1.27 5.27 -20.53
C VAL A 112 0.19 6.04 -19.76
N ASP A 113 -0.85 5.35 -19.29
CA ASP A 113 -2.09 6.00 -18.79
C ASP A 113 -2.34 5.82 -17.28
N VAL A 114 -1.55 5.00 -16.60
CA VAL A 114 -1.76 4.67 -15.19
C VAL A 114 -0.42 4.52 -14.49
N ASP A 115 -0.23 5.29 -13.41
CA ASP A 115 0.92 5.16 -12.54
C ASP A 115 0.62 4.20 -11.39
N THR A 116 1.60 3.38 -11.04
CA THR A 116 1.54 2.46 -9.91
C THR A 116 2.46 2.94 -8.80
N TYR A 117 1.93 2.91 -7.59
CA TYR A 117 2.59 3.33 -6.37
C TYR A 117 2.68 2.16 -5.40
N LEU A 118 3.87 1.94 -4.87
CA LEU A 118 4.15 0.98 -3.81
C LEU A 118 4.22 1.69 -2.46
N PHE A 119 3.51 1.15 -1.49
CA PHE A 119 3.50 1.64 -0.12
C PHE A 119 4.30 0.68 0.75
N VAL A 120 5.29 1.22 1.45
CA VAL A 120 6.21 0.49 2.33
C VAL A 120 6.34 1.26 3.63
N CYS A 121 6.55 0.56 4.75
CA CYS A 121 6.94 1.19 6.00
C CYS A 121 8.13 0.47 6.62
N GLY A 122 8.92 1.19 7.43
CA GLY A 122 10.09 0.62 8.08
C GLY A 122 11.05 1.70 8.61
N PRO A 123 12.03 1.32 9.44
CA PRO A 123 13.00 2.25 9.99
C PRO A 123 13.84 2.92 8.89
N ASN A 124 14.11 4.21 9.04
CA ASN A 124 14.95 4.99 8.13
C ASN A 124 15.61 6.19 8.85
N LYS A 125 16.40 7.00 8.12
CA LYS A 125 17.08 8.20 8.68
C LYS A 125 16.17 9.13 9.49
N LYS A 126 14.93 9.34 9.02
CA LYS A 126 13.93 10.24 9.61
C LYS A 126 13.06 9.55 10.68
N CYS A 127 13.03 8.22 10.70
CA CYS A 127 12.26 7.39 11.62
C CYS A 127 13.15 6.23 12.11
N ARG A 128 14.04 6.53 13.07
CA ARG A 128 15.10 5.58 13.50
C ARG A 128 14.60 4.42 14.35
N GLU A 129 13.48 4.62 15.04
CA GLU A 129 12.80 3.61 15.82
C GLU A 129 11.33 3.70 15.42
N VAL A 130 10.70 2.57 15.06
CA VAL A 130 9.24 2.49 15.01
C VAL A 130 8.79 2.66 16.46
N THR A 131 8.43 3.88 16.85
CA THR A 131 8.18 4.30 18.23
C THR A 131 6.95 3.65 18.87
N ASN A 132 6.45 2.53 18.33
CA ASN A 132 5.32 1.78 18.87
C ASN A 132 5.26 0.31 18.38
N ALA A 133 6.39 -0.41 18.37
CA ALA A 133 6.39 -1.86 18.11
C ALA A 133 5.68 -2.70 19.20
N GLN A 134 5.20 -2.09 20.29
CA GLN A 134 4.30 -2.73 21.27
C GLN A 134 2.81 -2.50 21.01
N SER A 135 2.42 -1.66 20.04
CA SER A 135 1.04 -1.63 19.57
C SER A 135 0.94 -2.46 18.31
N SER A 136 0.41 -3.65 18.48
CA SER A 136 -0.14 -4.55 17.49
C SER A 136 -1.13 -3.86 16.54
N ILE A 137 -0.63 -3.00 15.64
CA ILE A 137 -1.33 -2.72 14.39
C ILE A 137 -1.04 -3.92 13.51
N PHE A 138 -1.73 -5.02 13.83
CA PHE A 138 -1.99 -6.07 12.87
C PHE A 138 -2.55 -5.36 11.64
N PHE A 139 -1.76 -5.28 10.58
CA PHE A 139 -2.34 -5.39 9.25
C PHE A 139 -2.95 -6.80 9.21
N SER A 140 -4.13 -6.96 9.81
CA SER A 140 -4.98 -8.09 9.45
C SER A 140 -5.14 -7.93 7.95
N PRO A 141 -4.72 -8.92 7.14
CA PRO A 141 -5.15 -8.96 5.77
C PRO A 141 -6.65 -9.20 5.87
N ASN A 142 -7.44 -8.13 5.96
CA ASN A 142 -8.83 -8.19 5.56
C ASN A 142 -8.73 -8.76 4.15
N GLU A 143 -9.24 -9.98 3.99
CA GLU A 143 -9.25 -10.72 2.75
C GLU A 143 -9.54 -9.72 1.65
N ILE A 144 -8.53 -9.52 0.82
CA ILE A 144 -8.64 -8.68 -0.36
C ILE A 144 -9.78 -9.31 -1.14
N LYS A 145 -10.96 -8.69 -1.08
CA LYS A 145 -11.99 -8.94 -2.09
C LYS A 145 -11.41 -8.37 -3.36
N GLU A 146 -10.63 -9.19 -4.06
CA GLU A 146 -10.27 -8.91 -5.44
C GLU A 146 -11.56 -8.53 -6.17
N PRO A 147 -11.56 -7.48 -7.01
CA PRO A 147 -12.68 -7.26 -7.90
C PRO A 147 -12.87 -8.57 -8.69
N LYS A 148 -14.04 -9.19 -8.55
CA LYS A 148 -14.39 -10.41 -9.30
C LYS A 148 -14.03 -10.16 -10.76
N LYS A 149 -13.14 -10.99 -11.32
CA LYS A 149 -12.93 -11.01 -12.77
C LYS A 149 -14.31 -11.09 -13.43
N PRO A 150 -14.66 -10.19 -14.37
CA PRO A 150 -15.90 -10.35 -15.12
C PRO A 150 -15.85 -11.72 -15.82
N ASN A 151 -16.92 -12.49 -15.63
CA ASN A 151 -17.03 -13.82 -16.18
C ASN A 151 -17.08 -13.68 -17.72
N PRO A 152 -16.20 -14.35 -18.50
CA PRO A 152 -16.16 -14.19 -19.96
C PRO A 152 -17.47 -14.58 -20.68
N LEU A 153 -18.38 -15.26 -19.99
CA LEU A 153 -19.63 -15.77 -20.54
C LEU A 153 -20.80 -14.77 -20.51
N GLU A 154 -20.72 -13.67 -19.73
CA GLU A 154 -21.81 -12.69 -19.66
C GLU A 154 -21.86 -11.70 -20.84
N MET A 155 -20.85 -11.72 -21.72
CA MET A 155 -20.80 -10.88 -22.93
C MET A 155 -21.50 -11.52 -24.15
N SER A 156 -22.11 -12.70 -24.00
CA SER A 156 -22.61 -13.49 -25.15
C SER A 156 -24.12 -13.37 -25.44
N SER A 157 -24.91 -12.70 -24.59
CA SER A 157 -26.39 -12.78 -24.68
C SER A 157 -27.11 -11.55 -25.23
N LEU A 158 -26.41 -10.63 -25.88
CA LEU A 158 -27.03 -9.47 -26.54
C LEU A 158 -26.71 -9.44 -28.02
N ARG A 159 -27.33 -10.37 -28.77
CA ARG A 159 -27.68 -10.24 -30.20
C ARG A 159 -28.43 -11.49 -30.62
N LEU A 160 -29.76 -11.41 -30.64
CA LEU A 160 -30.67 -12.05 -31.60
C LEU A 160 -32.12 -11.73 -31.18
N ALA A 161 -32.54 -10.52 -31.53
CA ALA A 161 -33.93 -10.19 -31.78
C ALA A 161 -33.94 -9.26 -32.99
N GLY A 162 -34.01 -9.91 -34.16
CA GLY A 162 -34.24 -9.35 -35.48
C GLY A 162 -35.01 -10.39 -36.26
#